data_AF-A0A059LAX6-F1
#
_entry.id   AF-A0A059LAX6-F1
#
_cell.length_a   1.000
_cell.length_b   1.000
_cell.length_c   1.000
_cell.angle_alpha   90.00
_cell.angle_beta   90.00
_cell.angle_gamma   90.00
#
_symmetry.space_group_name_H-M   'P 1'
#
loop_
_entity.id
_entity.type
_entity.pdbx_description
1 polymer ?
#
loop_
_entity_poly.entity_id
_entity_poly.type
_entity_poly.pdbx_seq_one_letter_code
_entity_poly.pdbx_strand_id
1 'polypeptide(L)'
;MLVFAEHRYYGESKPFPGKTLRKHMHYLTTEQAMADYATLIWDLRAELGQESAPVIGFGGSYGGMLATWFRLKYPHLMDGAVAGSAPIWTFLGENPPYDAGSFARIVTRDASPEGGSAPACAPNARSAWQALFELSDSSQGRSRARRALRLCPSVRLESKEDGVAVANWAQGAWDYLAMGNFPYAS
;
A
#
# COMPACT_ATOMS: atom_id res chain seq x y z
N MET A 1 -20.44 19.38 6.44
CA MET A 1 -19.83 18.55 7.50
C MET A 1 -18.70 17.73 6.88
N LEU A 2 -17.63 17.48 7.63
CA LEU A 2 -16.55 16.57 7.23
C LEU A 2 -16.42 15.48 8.28
N VAL A 3 -16.32 14.22 7.84
CA VAL A 3 -16.22 13.05 8.72
C VAL A 3 -15.09 12.17 8.22
N PHE A 4 -14.17 11.82 9.12
CA PHE A 4 -13.12 10.83 8.87
C PHE A 4 -13.42 9.61 9.74
N ALA A 5 -13.96 8.57 9.12
CA ALA A 5 -14.31 7.33 9.80
C ALA A 5 -13.10 6.40 9.84
N GLU A 6 -12.58 6.13 11.03
CA GLU A 6 -11.45 5.22 11.19
C GLU A 6 -11.86 3.77 10.90
N HIS A 7 -11.03 3.06 10.14
CA HIS A 7 -11.30 1.68 9.77
C HIS A 7 -11.17 0.75 10.98
N ARG A 8 -12.12 -0.19 11.15
CA ARG A 8 -12.01 -1.22 12.19
C ARG A 8 -10.65 -1.93 12.17
N TYR A 9 -10.11 -2.24 13.35
CA TYR A 9 -8.78 -2.81 13.61
C TYR A 9 -7.58 -1.88 13.39
N TYR A 10 -7.78 -0.66 12.90
CA TYR A 10 -6.72 0.34 12.76
C TYR A 10 -6.87 1.44 13.82
N GLY A 11 -5.76 2.10 14.14
CA GLY A 11 -5.75 3.19 15.12
C GLY A 11 -6.36 2.80 16.47
N GLU A 12 -7.35 3.55 16.91
CA GLU A 12 -8.08 3.33 18.17
C GLU A 12 -9.39 2.55 17.99
N SER A 13 -9.85 2.38 16.75
CA SER A 13 -11.03 1.60 16.35
C SER A 13 -10.78 0.10 16.44
N LYS A 14 -10.54 -0.42 17.65
CA LYS A 14 -10.24 -1.82 17.92
C LYS A 14 -11.43 -2.51 18.60
N PRO A 15 -12.16 -3.40 17.91
CA PRO A 15 -13.34 -4.07 18.49
C PRO A 15 -13.02 -4.97 19.69
N PHE A 16 -11.75 -5.38 19.86
CA PHE A 16 -11.28 -6.24 20.94
C PHE A 16 -10.00 -5.69 21.57
N PRO A 17 -9.84 -5.81 22.91
CA PRO A 17 -8.70 -5.23 23.61
C PRO A 17 -7.40 -6.03 23.45
N GLY A 18 -6.28 -5.32 23.23
CA GLY A 18 -4.92 -5.83 23.42
C GLY A 18 -4.64 -7.18 22.74
N LYS A 19 -4.24 -8.17 23.54
CA LYS A 19 -3.79 -9.49 23.03
C LYS A 19 -4.91 -10.35 22.42
N THR A 20 -6.19 -10.04 22.67
CA THR A 20 -7.30 -10.80 22.08
C THR A 20 -7.64 -10.34 20.67
N LEU A 21 -7.19 -9.15 20.24
CA LEU A 21 -7.43 -8.62 18.90
C LEU A 21 -7.03 -9.60 17.79
N ARG A 22 -5.81 -10.15 17.89
CA ARG A 22 -5.27 -11.12 16.92
C ARG A 22 -6.03 -12.45 16.88
N LYS A 23 -6.82 -12.77 17.91
CA LYS A 23 -7.66 -13.98 17.94
C LYS A 23 -9.00 -13.79 17.23
N HIS A 24 -9.36 -12.54 16.93
CA HIS A 24 -10.65 -12.18 16.33
C HIS A 24 -10.49 -11.52 14.96
N MET A 25 -9.42 -11.85 14.22
CA MET A 25 -9.16 -11.24 12.91
C MET A 25 -10.20 -11.62 11.85
N HIS A 26 -11.07 -12.61 12.10
CA HIS A 26 -12.16 -12.97 11.20
C HIS A 26 -13.24 -11.89 11.06
N TYR A 27 -13.30 -10.88 11.94
CA TYR A 27 -14.16 -9.70 11.73
C TYR A 27 -13.45 -8.55 11.02
N LEU A 28 -12.15 -8.67 10.70
CA LEU A 28 -11.45 -7.72 9.84
C LEU A 28 -11.72 -8.09 8.38
N THR A 29 -12.88 -7.68 7.88
CA THR A 29 -13.25 -7.83 6.46
C THR A 29 -13.73 -6.50 5.89
N THR A 30 -13.65 -6.37 4.57
CA THR A 30 -14.10 -5.18 3.84
C THR A 30 -15.61 -4.97 3.99
N GLU A 31 -16.41 -6.04 3.95
CA GLU A 31 -17.87 -6.00 4.12
C GLU A 31 -18.25 -5.45 5.50
N GLN A 32 -17.53 -5.91 6.52
CA GLN A 32 -17.69 -5.49 7.90
C GLN A 32 -17.31 -4.01 8.10
N ALA A 33 -16.21 -3.55 7.49
CA ALA A 33 -15.84 -2.13 7.52
C ALA A 33 -16.88 -1.25 6.78
N MET A 34 -17.40 -1.71 5.64
CA MET A 34 -18.50 -1.01 4.97
C MET A 34 -19.77 -0.99 5.83
N ALA A 35 -20.10 -2.06 6.54
CA ALA A 35 -21.23 -2.05 7.46
C ALA A 35 -21.06 -1.00 8.58
N ASP A 36 -19.85 -0.83 9.13
CA ASP A 36 -19.57 0.23 10.11
C ASP A 36 -19.85 1.63 9.54
N TYR A 37 -19.38 1.90 8.32
CA TYR A 37 -19.61 3.19 7.66
C TYR A 37 -21.09 3.42 7.36
N ALA A 38 -21.83 2.38 7.01
CA ALA A 38 -23.27 2.47 6.79
C ALA A 38 -24.01 2.85 8.08
N THR A 39 -23.72 2.18 9.20
CA THR A 39 -24.27 2.50 10.51
C THR A 39 -23.88 3.91 10.94
N LEU A 40 -22.62 4.30 10.78
CA LEU A 40 -22.16 5.64 11.14
C LEU A 40 -22.91 6.74 10.36
N ILE A 41 -23.08 6.58 9.04
CA ILE A 41 -23.82 7.56 8.22
C ILE A 41 -25.28 7.64 8.68
N TRP A 42 -25.90 6.49 8.96
CA TRP A 42 -27.27 6.43 9.43
C TRP A 42 -27.44 7.18 10.77
N ASP A 43 -26.60 6.87 11.75
CA ASP A 43 -26.64 7.46 13.08
C ASP A 43 -26.37 8.97 13.01
N LEU A 44 -25.36 9.41 12.24
CA LEU A 44 -25.07 10.83 12.06
C LEU A 44 -26.24 11.59 11.41
N ARG A 45 -26.91 11.01 10.40
CA ARG A 45 -28.09 11.65 9.79
C ARG A 45 -29.21 11.82 10.80
N ALA A 46 -29.47 10.81 11.62
CA ALA A 46 -30.50 10.84 12.65
C ALA A 46 -30.17 11.87 13.75
N GLU A 47 -28.95 11.81 14.30
CA GLU A 47 -28.49 12.71 15.37
C GLU A 47 -28.48 14.19 14.94
N LEU A 48 -28.19 14.45 13.66
CA LEU A 48 -28.16 15.81 13.12
C LEU A 48 -29.51 16.29 12.56
N GLY A 49 -30.51 15.41 12.49
CA GLY A 49 -31.80 15.70 11.83
C GLY A 49 -31.65 16.01 10.33
N GLN A 50 -30.70 15.36 9.65
CA GLN A 50 -30.32 15.58 8.25
C GLN A 50 -30.53 14.33 7.39
N GLU A 51 -31.71 13.72 7.48
CA GLU A 51 -32.02 12.43 6.83
C GLU A 51 -31.83 12.43 5.30
N SER A 52 -32.03 13.57 4.65
CA SER A 52 -31.92 13.74 3.20
C SER A 52 -30.60 14.37 2.73
N ALA A 53 -29.66 14.65 3.65
CA ALA A 53 -28.41 15.30 3.27
C ALA A 53 -27.55 14.37 2.40
N PRO A 54 -27.06 14.84 1.22
CA PRO A 54 -26.27 14.01 0.34
C PRO A 54 -24.91 13.68 0.95
N VAL A 55 -24.43 12.47 0.69
CA VAL A 55 -23.15 11.94 1.22
C VAL A 55 -22.24 11.57 0.06
N ILE A 56 -21.05 12.17 0.04
CA ILE A 56 -20.00 11.85 -0.92
C ILE A 56 -18.84 11.18 -0.18
N GLY A 57 -18.49 9.97 -0.59
CA GLY A 57 -17.34 9.23 -0.08
C GLY A 57 -16.02 9.72 -0.69
N PHE A 58 -14.98 9.80 0.13
CA PHE A 58 -13.62 10.12 -0.33
C PHE A 58 -12.66 9.05 0.17
N GLY A 59 -11.73 8.62 -0.67
CA GLY A 59 -10.71 7.68 -0.25
C GLY A 59 -9.55 7.56 -1.24
N GLY A 60 -8.36 7.32 -0.72
CA GLY A 60 -7.14 7.04 -1.48
C GLY A 60 -6.69 5.60 -1.32
N SER A 61 -6.09 4.99 -2.35
CA SER A 61 -5.57 3.62 -2.29
C SER A 61 -6.67 2.63 -1.86
N TYR A 62 -6.45 1.80 -0.84
CA TYR A 62 -7.48 0.93 -0.26
C TYR A 62 -8.73 1.70 0.20
N GLY A 63 -8.57 2.91 0.74
CA GLY A 63 -9.71 3.78 1.08
C GLY A 63 -10.54 4.16 -0.15
N GLY A 64 -9.91 4.31 -1.31
CA GLY A 64 -10.61 4.56 -2.58
C GLY A 64 -11.34 3.32 -3.09
N MET A 65 -10.78 2.13 -2.86
CA MET A 65 -11.47 0.85 -3.13
C MET A 65 -12.71 0.73 -2.23
N LEU A 66 -12.58 1.02 -0.94
CA LEU A 66 -13.70 1.09 0.01
C LEU A 66 -14.77 2.09 -0.42
N ALA A 67 -14.40 3.31 -0.79
CA ALA A 67 -15.36 4.32 -1.27
C ALA A 67 -16.10 3.85 -2.52
N THR A 68 -15.39 3.20 -3.45
CA THR A 68 -15.97 2.63 -4.68
C THR A 68 -16.96 1.52 -4.35
N TRP A 69 -16.54 0.53 -3.57
CA TRP A 69 -17.39 -0.61 -3.20
C TRP A 69 -18.56 -0.20 -2.31
N PHE A 70 -18.37 0.76 -1.41
CA PHE A 70 -19.44 1.29 -0.58
C PHE A 70 -20.50 1.97 -1.42
N ARG A 71 -20.13 2.80 -2.40
CA ARG A 71 -21.09 3.39 -3.34
C ARG A 71 -21.85 2.32 -4.13
N LEU A 72 -21.18 1.25 -4.56
CA LEU A 72 -21.81 0.14 -5.28
C LEU A 72 -22.78 -0.68 -4.41
N LYS A 73 -22.45 -0.90 -3.14
CA LYS A 73 -23.22 -1.78 -2.22
C LYS A 73 -24.28 -1.04 -1.40
N TYR A 74 -24.03 0.21 -1.06
CA TYR A 74 -24.92 1.08 -0.28
C TYR A 74 -25.31 2.34 -1.04
N PRO A 75 -25.87 2.23 -2.26
CA PRO A 75 -26.18 3.40 -3.08
C PRO A 75 -27.28 4.29 -2.50
N HIS A 76 -28.02 3.79 -1.50
CA HIS A 76 -29.05 4.52 -0.75
C HIS A 76 -28.47 5.36 0.41
N LEU A 77 -27.21 5.14 0.79
CA LEU A 77 -26.53 5.90 1.86
C LEU A 77 -25.44 6.83 1.33
N MET A 78 -24.90 6.58 0.14
CA MET A 78 -23.85 7.39 -0.49
C MET A 78 -24.22 7.73 -1.93
N ASP A 79 -24.31 9.03 -2.21
CA ASP A 79 -24.75 9.59 -3.49
C ASP A 79 -23.63 9.55 -4.55
N GLY A 80 -22.36 9.60 -4.10
CA GLY A 80 -21.20 9.54 -4.98
C GLY A 80 -19.91 9.22 -4.24
N ALA A 81 -18.85 8.90 -4.98
CA ALA A 81 -17.53 8.61 -4.43
C ALA A 81 -16.40 9.22 -5.27
N VAL A 82 -15.40 9.76 -4.60
CA VAL A 82 -14.11 10.17 -5.17
C VAL A 82 -13.07 9.14 -4.76
N ALA A 83 -12.70 8.27 -5.69
CA ALA A 83 -11.77 7.17 -5.48
C ALA A 83 -10.38 7.51 -6.06
N GLY A 84 -9.50 8.07 -5.23
CA GLY A 84 -8.14 8.44 -5.61
C GLY A 84 -7.22 7.23 -5.68
N SER A 85 -6.64 6.95 -6.86
CA SER A 85 -5.64 5.89 -7.06
C SER A 85 -6.06 4.53 -6.46
N ALA A 86 -7.32 4.13 -6.68
CA ALA A 86 -7.90 2.90 -6.15
C ALA A 86 -7.64 1.71 -7.11
N PRO A 87 -6.79 0.72 -6.75
CA PRO A 87 -6.49 -0.40 -7.62
C PRO A 87 -7.60 -1.48 -7.60
N ILE A 88 -8.80 -1.13 -8.07
CA ILE A 88 -9.99 -2.02 -8.02
C ILE A 88 -9.93 -3.22 -8.97
N TRP A 89 -8.99 -3.25 -9.92
CA TRP A 89 -8.81 -4.32 -10.93
C TRP A 89 -7.54 -5.13 -10.75
N THR A 90 -6.89 -5.08 -9.58
CA THR A 90 -5.64 -5.82 -9.34
C THR A 90 -5.87 -7.13 -8.59
N PHE A 91 -6.81 -7.95 -9.07
CA PHE A 91 -7.18 -9.23 -8.47
C PHE A 91 -7.10 -10.37 -9.47
N LEU A 92 -6.86 -11.60 -8.98
CA LEU A 92 -6.90 -12.78 -9.82
C LEU A 92 -8.35 -13.03 -10.29
N GLY A 93 -8.50 -13.38 -11.57
CA GLY A 93 -9.81 -13.63 -12.19
C GLY A 93 -10.47 -12.41 -12.84
N GLU A 94 -9.82 -11.24 -12.80
CA GLU A 94 -10.28 -10.05 -13.54
C GLU A 94 -10.20 -10.23 -15.06
N ASN A 95 -10.98 -9.41 -15.78
CA ASN A 95 -10.93 -9.34 -17.25
C ASN A 95 -10.80 -7.87 -17.69
N PRO A 96 -9.64 -7.45 -18.24
CA PRO A 96 -8.48 -8.27 -18.59
C PRO A 96 -7.76 -8.87 -17.36
N PRO A 97 -7.03 -9.99 -17.51
CA PRO A 97 -6.32 -10.63 -16.41
C PRO A 97 -5.33 -9.70 -15.71
N TYR A 98 -5.25 -9.82 -14.39
CA TYR A 98 -4.26 -9.11 -13.60
C TYR A 98 -2.83 -9.46 -14.03
N ASP A 99 -2.06 -8.43 -14.38
CA ASP A 99 -0.64 -8.55 -14.70
C ASP A 99 0.21 -8.27 -13.45
N ALA A 100 0.73 -9.34 -12.85
CA ALA A 100 1.55 -9.27 -11.63
C ALA A 100 2.87 -8.48 -11.79
N GLY A 101 3.35 -8.28 -13.02
CA GLY A 101 4.55 -7.48 -13.29
C GLY A 101 4.27 -5.99 -13.51
N SER A 102 3.00 -5.59 -13.65
CA SER A 102 2.63 -4.22 -14.02
C SER A 102 3.14 -3.17 -13.04
N PHE A 103 3.00 -3.43 -11.74
CA PHE A 103 3.48 -2.54 -10.68
C PHE A 103 4.99 -2.27 -10.81
N ALA A 104 5.81 -3.32 -10.85
CA ALA A 104 7.27 -3.19 -10.93
C ALA A 104 7.74 -2.54 -12.25
N ARG A 105 7.03 -2.75 -13.36
CA ARG A 105 7.32 -2.06 -14.63
C ARG A 105 7.05 -0.56 -14.55
N ILE A 106 6.00 -0.15 -13.86
CA ILE A 106 5.70 1.28 -13.65
C ILE A 106 6.76 1.90 -12.73
N VAL A 107 7.14 1.26 -11.62
CA VAL A 107 8.25 1.72 -10.76
C VAL A 107 9.55 1.88 -11.57
N THR A 108 9.84 0.93 -12.47
CA THR A 108 11.01 1.02 -13.35
C THR A 108 10.92 2.19 -14.33
N ARG A 109 9.71 2.50 -14.83
CA ARG A 109 9.46 3.66 -15.69
C ARG A 109 9.64 4.97 -14.93
N ASP A 110 9.27 5.04 -13.66
CA ASP A 110 9.51 6.25 -12.85
C ASP A 110 11.01 6.53 -12.68
N ALA A 111 11.84 5.48 -12.71
CA ALA A 111 13.30 5.56 -12.74
C ALA A 111 13.91 5.87 -14.13
N SER A 112 13.10 6.23 -15.14
CA SER A 112 13.56 6.62 -16.48
C SER A 112 13.42 8.14 -16.72
N PRO A 113 14.02 8.69 -17.81
CA PRO A 113 13.82 10.09 -18.20
C PRO A 113 12.35 10.49 -18.35
N GLU A 114 11.51 9.58 -18.84
CA GLU A 114 10.06 9.78 -18.95
C GLU A 114 9.37 9.91 -17.58
N GLY A 115 9.94 9.28 -16.54
CA GLY A 115 9.54 9.41 -15.15
C GLY A 115 10.16 10.61 -14.41
N GLY A 116 11.00 11.40 -15.10
CA GLY A 116 11.71 12.55 -14.52
C GLY A 116 13.06 12.19 -13.88
N SER A 117 13.55 10.97 -14.04
CA SER A 117 14.83 10.52 -13.51
C SER A 117 15.99 10.73 -14.49
N ALA A 118 17.23 10.75 -13.99
CA ALA A 118 18.42 10.81 -14.85
C ALA A 118 18.51 9.58 -15.77
N PRO A 119 19.03 9.70 -17.01
CA PRO A 119 19.11 8.58 -17.97
C PRO A 119 19.83 7.33 -17.46
N ALA A 120 20.80 7.50 -16.55
CA ALA A 120 21.55 6.40 -15.97
C ALA A 120 20.86 5.73 -14.76
N CYS A 121 19.72 6.25 -14.28
CA CYS A 121 19.07 5.79 -13.05
C CYS A 121 18.65 4.31 -13.12
N ALA A 122 17.74 3.95 -14.02
CA ALA A 122 17.31 2.56 -14.19
C ALA A 122 18.46 1.57 -14.55
N PRO A 123 19.39 1.89 -15.48
CA PRO A 123 20.55 1.03 -15.74
C PRO A 123 21.43 0.81 -14.51
N ASN A 124 21.74 1.87 -13.75
CA ASN A 124 22.55 1.77 -12.54
C ASN A 124 21.86 0.94 -11.46
N ALA A 125 20.54 1.09 -11.30
CA ALA A 125 19.76 0.27 -10.38
C ALA A 125 19.85 -1.22 -10.74
N ARG A 126 19.69 -1.58 -12.02
CA ARG A 126 19.84 -2.97 -12.49
C ARG A 126 21.24 -3.52 -12.22
N SER A 127 22.29 -2.76 -12.53
CA SER A 127 23.67 -3.16 -12.25
C SER A 127 23.94 -3.30 -10.74
N ALA A 128 23.37 -2.44 -9.92
CA ALA A 128 23.50 -2.54 -8.46
C ALA A 128 22.85 -3.82 -7.92
N TRP A 129 21.67 -4.20 -8.41
CA TRP A 129 21.00 -5.45 -8.02
C TRP A 129 21.80 -6.68 -8.43
N GLN A 130 22.32 -6.70 -9.66
CA GLN A 130 23.19 -7.78 -10.12
C GLN A 130 24.42 -7.93 -9.22
N ALA A 131 25.10 -6.81 -8.91
CA ALA A 131 26.25 -6.82 -8.02
C ALA A 131 25.90 -7.31 -6.61
N LEU A 132 24.73 -6.96 -6.07
CA LEU A 132 24.28 -7.45 -4.76
C LEU A 132 24.05 -8.97 -4.77
N PHE A 133 23.46 -9.52 -5.83
CA PHE A 133 23.27 -10.96 -5.96
C PHE A 133 24.59 -11.72 -6.06
N GLU A 134 25.53 -11.23 -6.87
CA GLU A 134 26.88 -11.82 -7.00
C GLU A 134 27.65 -11.75 -5.67
N LEU A 135 27.58 -10.62 -4.96
CA LEU A 135 28.19 -10.48 -3.64
C LEU A 135 27.59 -11.44 -2.60
N SER A 136 26.34 -11.89 -2.79
CA SER A 136 25.68 -12.79 -1.86
C SER A 136 26.25 -14.21 -1.88
N ASP A 137 26.94 -14.61 -2.96
CA ASP A 137 27.44 -15.98 -3.17
C ASP A 137 28.61 -16.37 -2.25
N SER A 138 29.31 -15.42 -1.63
CA SER A 138 30.48 -15.70 -0.78
C SER A 138 30.45 -14.93 0.54
N SER A 139 31.09 -15.46 1.58
CA SER A 139 31.21 -14.79 2.88
C SER A 139 31.94 -13.44 2.79
N GLN A 140 32.96 -13.36 1.94
CA GLN A 140 33.69 -12.13 1.67
C GLN A 140 32.83 -11.12 0.90
N GLY A 141 32.08 -11.58 -0.10
CA GLY A 141 31.13 -10.75 -0.85
C GLY A 141 30.04 -10.18 0.06
N ARG A 142 29.45 -11.00 0.92
CA ARG A 142 28.47 -10.57 1.94
C ARG A 142 29.08 -9.53 2.90
N SER A 143 30.32 -9.72 3.33
CA SER A 143 31.03 -8.74 4.15
C SER A 143 31.25 -7.41 3.41
N ARG A 144 31.49 -7.44 2.10
CA ARG A 144 31.58 -6.23 1.26
C ARG A 144 30.23 -5.55 1.08
N ALA A 145 29.16 -6.31 0.83
CA ALA A 145 27.79 -5.78 0.73
C ALA A 145 27.38 -5.06 2.02
N ARG A 146 27.65 -5.64 3.19
CA ARG A 146 27.42 -5.01 4.51
C ARG A 146 28.07 -3.63 4.62
N ARG A 147 29.34 -3.51 4.21
CA ARG A 147 30.07 -2.23 4.26
C ARG A 147 29.52 -1.21 3.26
N ALA A 148 29.24 -1.65 2.02
CA ALA A 148 28.75 -0.79 0.95
C ALA A 148 27.37 -0.18 1.28
N LEU A 149 26.46 -1.01 1.80
CA LEU A 149 25.12 -0.61 2.21
C LEU A 149 25.04 -0.05 3.63
N ARG A 150 26.17 -0.02 4.37
CA ARG A 150 26.24 0.40 5.77
C ARG A 150 25.20 -0.27 6.67
N LEU A 151 25.00 -1.58 6.48
CA LEU A 151 23.99 -2.34 7.24
C LEU A 151 24.38 -2.42 8.72
N CYS A 152 23.38 -2.36 9.60
CA CYS A 152 23.57 -2.55 11.03
C CYS A 152 24.26 -3.89 11.33
N PRO A 153 25.07 -4.00 12.40
CA PRO A 153 25.67 -5.27 12.80
C PRO A 153 24.65 -6.39 13.03
N SER A 154 23.44 -6.04 13.50
CA SER A 154 22.35 -6.98 13.77
C SER A 154 21.69 -7.59 12.52
N VAL A 155 21.92 -7.03 11.32
CA VAL A 155 21.41 -7.63 10.08
C VAL A 155 22.12 -8.95 9.85
N ARG A 156 21.38 -10.04 9.78
CA ARG A 156 21.91 -11.36 9.44
C ARG A 156 22.34 -11.38 7.97
N LEU A 157 23.55 -11.88 7.70
CA LEU A 157 24.11 -11.95 6.34
C LEU A 157 25.09 -13.13 6.22
N GLU A 158 24.61 -14.30 6.64
CA GLU A 158 25.39 -15.52 6.78
C GLU A 158 25.28 -16.41 5.54
N SER A 159 24.14 -16.37 4.86
CA SER A 159 23.86 -17.16 3.65
C SER A 159 23.59 -16.31 2.41
N LYS A 160 23.51 -16.96 1.25
CA LYS A 160 23.11 -16.31 -0.01
C LYS A 160 21.69 -15.73 0.09
N GLU A 161 20.79 -16.46 0.73
CA GLU A 161 19.40 -16.10 0.93
C GLU A 161 19.27 -14.82 1.76
N ASP A 162 20.12 -14.64 2.79
CA ASP A 162 20.16 -13.39 3.55
C ASP A 162 20.53 -12.19 2.65
N GLY A 163 21.48 -12.38 1.72
CA GLY A 163 21.88 -11.34 0.78
C GLY A 163 20.80 -11.01 -0.25
N VAL A 164 20.10 -12.02 -0.76
CA VAL A 164 18.92 -11.84 -1.61
C VAL A 164 17.79 -11.11 -0.84
N ALA A 165 17.59 -11.45 0.43
CA ALA A 165 16.61 -10.78 1.28
C ALA A 165 16.94 -9.29 1.47
N VAL A 166 18.21 -8.92 1.61
CA VAL A 166 18.64 -7.50 1.63
C VAL A 166 18.33 -6.80 0.31
N ALA A 167 18.60 -7.44 -0.84
CA ALA A 167 18.27 -6.87 -2.15
C ALA A 167 16.76 -6.68 -2.34
N ASN A 168 15.95 -7.64 -1.90
CA ASN A 168 14.49 -7.54 -1.94
C ASN A 168 13.96 -6.47 -0.97
N TRP A 169 14.55 -6.34 0.22
CA TRP A 169 14.24 -5.25 1.14
C TRP A 169 14.55 -3.87 0.53
N ALA A 170 15.70 -3.75 -0.15
CA ALA A 170 16.09 -2.52 -0.82
C ALA A 170 15.16 -2.12 -1.97
N GLN A 171 14.42 -3.09 -2.55
CA GLN A 171 13.44 -2.79 -3.60
C GLN A 171 12.31 -1.91 -3.07
N GLY A 172 11.89 -2.11 -1.82
CA GLY A 172 10.83 -1.31 -1.21
C GLY A 172 11.12 0.19 -1.21
N ALA A 173 12.41 0.60 -1.17
CA ALA A 173 12.77 2.01 -1.28
C ALA A 173 12.36 2.60 -2.65
N TRP A 174 12.53 1.85 -3.73
CA TRP A 174 12.10 2.28 -5.07
C TRP A 174 10.58 2.35 -5.17
N ASP A 175 9.87 1.40 -4.58
CA ASP A 175 8.40 1.39 -4.56
C ASP A 175 7.87 2.64 -3.82
N TYR A 176 8.43 2.96 -2.65
CA TYR A 176 8.04 4.17 -1.89
C TYR A 176 8.41 5.47 -2.61
N LEU A 177 9.58 5.54 -3.25
CA LEU A 177 9.98 6.72 -4.02
C LEU A 177 9.04 6.95 -5.22
N ALA A 178 8.67 5.89 -5.94
CA ALA A 178 7.71 5.97 -7.03
C ALA A 178 6.32 6.43 -6.54
N MET A 179 5.81 5.82 -5.46
CA MET A 179 4.50 6.19 -4.88
C MET A 179 4.49 7.61 -4.31
N GLY A 180 5.63 8.10 -3.80
CA GLY A 180 5.81 9.41 -3.19
C GLY A 180 6.45 10.46 -4.11
N ASN A 181 6.42 10.26 -5.43
CA ASN A 181 7.04 11.16 -6.42
C ASN A 181 6.25 12.48 -6.60
N PHE A 182 6.11 13.25 -5.53
CA PHE A 182 5.40 14.51 -5.52
C PHE A 182 6.28 15.65 -6.07
N PRO A 183 5.69 16.68 -6.71
CA PRO A 183 6.43 17.83 -7.25
C PRO A 183 6.87 18.84 -6.17
N TYR A 184 6.73 18.51 -4.90
CA TYR A 184 7.10 19.32 -3.73
C TYR A 184 7.54 18.42 -2.58
N ALA A 185 8.23 18.98 -1.59
CA ALA A 185 8.66 18.24 -0.41
C ALA A 185 7.46 17.73 0.40
N SER A 186 7.46 16.43 0.70
CA SER A 186 6.50 15.73 1.55
C SER A 186 7.02 15.54 2.97
#